data_AF-A0A1D9P410-F1
#
_entry.id   AF-A0A1D9P410-F1
#
_cell.length_a   1.000
_cell.length_b   1.000
_cell.length_c   1.000
_cell.angle_alpha   90.00
_cell.angle_beta   90.00
_cell.angle_gamma   90.00
#
_symmetry.space_group_name_H-M   'P 1'
#
loop_
_entity.id
_entity.type
_entity.pdbx_description
1 polymer ?
#
loop_
_entity_poly.entity_id
_entity_poly.type
_entity_poly.pdbx_seq_one_letter_code
_entity_poly.pdbx_strand_id
1 'polypeptide(L)'
;MGHQIVTKELRERPEIREKIDNCQNLIDTLTECKEAADGYQSSADSAVESCNTVVYEECEYLSGIYHDDIYIPYRDGFFEDIGTLDEGCATMFGEIDEIIEFLEEMISELEKDLYEEVEVVHWIYDD
;
A
#
# COMPACT_ATOMS: atom_id res chain seq x y z
N MET A 1 3.27 23.30 -58.08
CA MET A 1 3.17 21.82 -57.88
C MET A 1 3.23 21.59 -56.38
N GLY A 2 2.46 20.68 -55.79
CA GLY A 2 2.54 20.43 -54.34
C GLY A 2 3.77 19.61 -53.97
N HIS A 3 4.43 19.95 -52.87
CA HIS A 3 5.53 19.18 -52.27
C HIS A 3 5.02 18.43 -51.03
N GLN A 4 5.48 17.19 -50.84
CA GLN A 4 5.14 16.35 -49.69
C GLN A 4 6.30 16.34 -48.68
N ILE A 5 6.04 16.66 -47.42
CA ILE A 5 6.97 16.49 -46.30
C ILE A 5 6.43 15.39 -45.39
N VAL A 6 7.25 14.41 -45.05
CA VAL A 6 6.94 13.36 -44.06
C VAL A 6 7.72 13.67 -42.79
N THR A 7 7.00 13.86 -41.68
CA THR A 7 7.56 14.02 -40.34
C THR A 7 7.24 12.80 -39.48
N LYS A 8 8.10 12.50 -38.52
CA LYS A 8 7.87 11.47 -37.49
C LYS A 8 7.43 12.17 -36.22
N GLU A 9 6.25 11.81 -35.72
CA GLU A 9 5.69 12.34 -34.47
C GLU A 9 5.51 11.20 -33.47
N LEU A 10 5.79 11.48 -32.18
CA LEU A 10 5.45 10.55 -31.11
C LEU A 10 4.01 10.81 -30.67
N ARG A 11 3.18 9.76 -30.68
CA ARG A 11 1.80 9.82 -30.23
C ARG A 11 1.61 8.91 -29.03
N GLU A 12 0.98 9.44 -28.00
CA GLU A 12 0.61 8.66 -26.82
C GLU A 12 -0.49 7.65 -27.17
N ARG A 13 -0.33 6.43 -26.67
CA ARG A 13 -1.28 5.33 -26.81
C ARG A 13 -2.29 5.38 -25.64
N PRO A 14 -3.53 5.84 -25.88
CA PRO A 14 -4.48 6.08 -24.80
C PRO A 14 -4.83 4.80 -24.01
N GLU A 15 -4.81 3.63 -24.66
CA GLU A 15 -5.06 2.35 -23.99
C GLU A 15 -3.95 1.92 -23.04
N ILE A 16 -2.71 2.38 -23.27
CA ILE A 16 -1.59 2.15 -22.34
C ILE A 16 -1.67 3.15 -21.21
N ARG A 17 -1.99 4.42 -21.52
CA ARG A 17 -2.20 5.44 -20.50
C ARG A 17 -3.27 5.03 -19.50
N GLU A 18 -4.42 4.55 -19.98
CA GLU A 18 -5.51 4.06 -19.14
C GLU A 18 -5.06 2.92 -18.22
N LYS A 19 -4.19 2.01 -18.70
CA LYS A 19 -3.64 0.93 -17.87
C LYS A 19 -2.71 1.47 -16.79
N ILE A 20 -1.83 2.41 -17.12
CA ILE A 20 -0.93 3.06 -16.15
C ILE A 20 -1.76 3.76 -15.07
N ASP A 21 -2.75 4.56 -15.46
CA ASP A 21 -3.62 5.27 -14.54
C ASP A 21 -4.38 4.29 -13.62
N ASN A 22 -4.85 3.16 -14.15
CA ASN A 22 -5.48 2.11 -13.35
C ASN A 22 -4.51 1.46 -12.34
N CYS A 23 -3.25 1.24 -12.71
CA CYS A 23 -2.25 0.71 -11.78
C CYS A 23 -1.94 1.71 -10.67
N GLN A 24 -1.80 2.99 -11.01
CA GLN A 24 -1.57 4.07 -10.05
C GLN A 24 -2.73 4.18 -9.05
N ASN A 25 -3.98 4.16 -9.54
CA ASN A 25 -5.16 4.17 -8.66
C ASN A 25 -5.19 2.97 -7.70
N LEU A 26 -4.75 1.79 -8.15
CA LEU A 26 -4.66 0.60 -7.30
C LEU A 26 -3.57 0.75 -6.24
N ILE A 27 -2.39 1.28 -6.60
CA ILE A 27 -1.31 1.58 -5.65
C ILE A 27 -1.80 2.56 -4.58
N ASP A 28 -2.45 3.65 -4.98
CA ASP A 28 -2.99 4.64 -4.04
C ASP A 28 -3.99 4.00 -3.08
N THR A 29 -4.92 3.19 -3.59
CA THR A 29 -5.92 2.49 -2.76
C THR A 29 -5.27 1.52 -1.78
N LEU A 30 -4.27 0.75 -2.23
CA LEU A 30 -3.54 -0.20 -1.38
C LEU A 30 -2.73 0.52 -0.30
N THR A 31 -2.13 1.65 -0.65
CA THR A 31 -1.38 2.50 0.29
C THR A 31 -2.29 3.06 1.36
N GLU A 32 -3.45 3.61 0.99
CA GLU A 32 -4.45 4.09 1.96
C GLU A 32 -4.94 2.97 2.89
N CYS A 33 -5.15 1.76 2.36
CA CYS A 33 -5.55 0.61 3.17
C CYS A 33 -4.45 0.22 4.17
N LYS A 34 -3.19 0.28 3.75
CA LYS A 34 -2.03 0.01 4.62
C LYS A 34 -1.92 1.04 5.73
N GLU A 35 -2.03 2.33 5.42
CA GLU A 35 -2.00 3.41 6.42
C GLU A 35 -3.15 3.28 7.45
N ALA A 36 -4.35 2.96 6.98
CA ALA A 36 -5.50 2.75 7.87
C ALA A 36 -5.27 1.57 8.82
N ALA A 37 -4.71 0.47 8.31
CA ALA A 37 -4.39 -0.70 9.10
C ALA A 37 -3.24 -0.47 10.09
N ASP A 38 -2.21 0.28 9.70
CA ASP A 38 -1.12 0.69 10.59
C ASP A 38 -1.64 1.54 11.78
N GLY A 39 -2.62 2.41 11.50
CA GLY A 39 -3.34 3.17 12.53
C GLY A 39 -4.13 2.27 13.50
N TYR A 40 -4.74 1.18 13.01
CA TYR A 40 -5.41 0.21 13.87
C TYR A 40 -4.42 -0.59 14.72
N GLN A 41 -3.28 -1.00 14.16
CA GLN A 41 -2.22 -1.72 14.88
C GLN A 41 -1.63 -0.86 16.01
N SER A 42 -1.28 0.40 15.70
CA SER A 42 -0.82 1.37 16.71
C SER A 42 -1.84 1.58 17.85
N SER A 43 -3.13 1.58 17.52
CA SER A 43 -4.20 1.70 18.52
C SER A 43 -4.32 0.44 19.38
N ALA A 44 -4.15 -0.74 18.78
CA ALA A 44 -4.13 -2.02 19.49
C ALA A 44 -2.94 -2.11 20.45
N ASP A 45 -1.74 -1.72 20.01
CA ASP A 45 -0.53 -1.69 20.85
C ASP A 45 -0.71 -0.76 22.06
N SER A 46 -1.29 0.42 21.85
CA SER A 46 -1.58 1.35 22.94
C SER A 46 -2.62 0.78 23.92
N ALA A 47 -3.61 0.03 23.43
CA ALA A 47 -4.57 -0.67 24.27
C ALA A 47 -3.90 -1.79 25.09
N VAL A 48 -2.98 -2.56 24.48
CA VAL A 48 -2.16 -3.57 25.17
C VAL A 48 -1.34 -2.94 26.29
N GLU A 49 -0.64 -1.85 26.00
CA GLU A 49 0.17 -1.14 26.99
C GLU A 49 -0.70 -0.64 28.14
N SER A 50 -1.84 0.00 27.83
CA SER A 50 -2.79 0.49 28.83
C SER A 50 -3.34 -0.65 29.70
N CYS A 51 -3.68 -1.79 29.09
CA CYS A 51 -4.12 -2.98 29.82
C CYS A 51 -3.00 -3.53 30.72
N ASN A 52 -1.76 -3.56 30.25
CA ASN A 52 -0.60 -3.97 31.04
C ASN A 52 -0.38 -3.04 32.24
N THR A 53 -0.48 -1.73 32.04
CA THR A 53 -0.38 -0.75 33.14
C THR A 53 -1.47 -0.97 34.17
N VAL A 54 -2.74 -1.10 33.76
CA VAL A 54 -3.85 -1.33 34.70
C VAL A 54 -3.67 -2.64 35.46
N VAL A 55 -3.31 -3.73 34.78
CA VAL A 55 -3.05 -5.02 35.45
C VAL A 55 -1.89 -4.89 36.43
N TYR A 56 -0.79 -4.25 36.04
CA TYR A 56 0.39 -4.07 36.88
C TYR A 56 0.08 -3.20 38.11
N GLU A 57 -0.52 -2.02 37.89
CA GLU A 57 -0.87 -1.08 38.96
C GLU A 57 -1.94 -1.65 39.89
N GLU A 58 -3.03 -2.22 39.38
CA GLU A 58 -4.10 -2.75 40.24
C GLU A 58 -3.70 -4.08 40.91
N CYS A 59 -2.94 -4.96 40.27
CA CYS A 59 -2.56 -6.24 40.88
C CYS A 59 -1.37 -6.09 41.82
N GLU A 60 -0.26 -5.46 41.41
CA GLU A 60 0.91 -5.39 42.29
C GLU A 60 0.71 -4.42 43.46
N TYR A 61 0.07 -3.27 43.22
CA TYR A 61 -0.07 -2.23 44.25
C TYR A 61 -1.13 -2.57 45.30
N LEU A 62 -2.26 -3.19 44.91
CA LEU A 62 -3.37 -3.45 45.83
C LEU A 62 -3.28 -4.81 46.54
N SER A 63 -2.69 -5.84 45.93
CA SER A 63 -2.60 -7.17 46.55
C SER A 63 -1.25 -7.50 47.18
N GLY A 64 -0.19 -6.75 46.86
CA GLY A 64 1.17 -7.04 47.33
C GLY A 64 1.76 -8.35 46.79
N ILE A 65 1.19 -8.87 45.70
CA ILE A 65 1.63 -10.07 44.99
C ILE A 65 2.17 -9.60 43.63
N TYR A 66 3.35 -10.07 43.25
CA TYR A 66 3.98 -9.69 41.99
C TYR A 66 3.18 -10.24 40.79
N HIS A 67 3.19 -9.51 39.67
CA HIS A 67 2.41 -9.83 38.48
C HIS A 67 2.71 -11.21 37.90
N ASP A 68 3.94 -11.71 38.08
CA ASP A 68 4.40 -13.05 37.68
C ASP A 68 3.72 -14.18 38.49
N ASP A 69 3.19 -13.89 39.67
CA ASP A 69 2.62 -14.87 40.61
C ASP A 69 1.08 -14.95 40.53
N ILE A 70 0.41 -14.03 39.80
CA ILE A 70 -1.05 -14.05 39.61
C ILE A 70 -1.38 -14.51 38.18
N TYR A 71 -1.83 -15.75 38.06
CA TYR A 71 -2.42 -16.26 36.83
C TYR A 71 -3.85 -15.70 36.66
N ILE A 72 -4.04 -14.83 35.66
CA ILE A 72 -5.35 -14.30 35.26
C ILE A 72 -5.68 -14.86 33.86
N PRO A 73 -6.38 -16.00 33.74
CA PRO A 73 -6.55 -16.70 32.46
C PRO A 73 -7.20 -15.87 31.35
N TYR A 74 -8.13 -14.95 31.69
CA TYR A 74 -8.78 -14.08 30.71
C TYR A 74 -7.84 -13.01 30.14
N ARG A 75 -6.80 -12.63 30.89
CA ARG A 75 -5.78 -11.67 30.45
C ARG A 75 -4.88 -12.32 29.41
N ASP A 76 -4.38 -13.52 29.71
CA ASP A 76 -3.39 -14.20 28.86
C ASP A 76 -4.00 -14.56 27.50
N GLY A 77 -5.25 -15.04 27.46
CA GLY A 77 -5.95 -15.31 26.20
C GLY A 77 -6.21 -14.03 25.38
N PHE A 78 -6.53 -12.90 26.04
CA PHE A 78 -6.73 -11.63 25.34
C PHE A 78 -5.43 -11.09 24.74
N PHE A 79 -4.29 -11.27 25.41
CA PHE A 79 -2.99 -10.90 24.84
C PHE A 79 -2.54 -11.83 23.72
N GLU A 80 -2.84 -13.14 23.81
CA GLU A 80 -2.61 -14.09 22.72
C GLU A 80 -3.42 -13.73 21.46
N ASP A 81 -4.68 -13.34 21.63
CA ASP A 81 -5.53 -12.87 20.54
C ASP A 81 -4.96 -11.59 19.89
N ILE A 82 -4.43 -10.66 20.69
CA ILE A 82 -3.80 -9.44 20.16
C ILE A 82 -2.49 -9.77 19.44
N GLY A 83 -1.65 -10.65 20.00
CA GLY A 83 -0.42 -11.09 19.33
C GLY A 83 -0.70 -11.78 17.99
N THR A 84 -1.76 -12.59 17.92
CA THR A 84 -2.19 -13.22 16.66
C THR A 84 -2.67 -12.18 15.65
N LEU A 85 -3.36 -11.14 16.11
CA LEU A 85 -3.82 -10.05 15.26
C LEU A 85 -2.64 -9.21 14.73
N ASP A 86 -1.64 -8.96 15.57
CA ASP A 86 -0.39 -8.27 15.21
C ASP A 86 0.38 -9.02 14.11
N GLU A 87 0.58 -10.33 14.28
CA GLU A 87 1.21 -11.19 13.27
C GLU A 87 0.41 -11.24 11.95
N GLY A 88 -0.92 -11.27 12.05
CA GLY A 88 -1.82 -11.20 10.90
C GLY A 88 -1.68 -9.89 10.13
N CYS A 89 -1.64 -8.76 10.83
CA CYS A 89 -1.41 -7.44 10.24
C CYS A 89 -0.05 -7.36 9.54
N ALA A 90 1.02 -7.84 10.19
CA ALA A 90 2.35 -7.85 9.60
C ALA A 90 2.41 -8.66 8.29
N THR A 91 1.73 -9.82 8.25
CA THR A 91 1.62 -10.64 7.05
C THR A 91 0.88 -9.92 5.93
N MET A 92 -0.28 -9.32 6.24
CA MET A 92 -1.05 -8.54 5.27
C MET A 92 -0.26 -7.36 4.70
N PHE A 93 0.55 -6.68 5.51
CA PHE A 93 1.40 -5.58 5.04
C PHE A 93 2.48 -6.05 4.09
N GLY A 94 3.10 -7.20 4.37
CA GLY A 94 4.04 -7.82 3.45
C GLY A 94 3.40 -8.13 2.08
N GLU A 95 2.21 -8.74 2.07
CA GLU A 95 1.50 -9.04 0.83
C GLU A 95 1.10 -7.77 0.05
N ILE A 96 0.68 -6.71 0.74
CA ILE A 96 0.37 -5.41 0.09
C ILE A 96 1.63 -4.82 -0.54
N ASP A 97 2.77 -4.87 0.14
CA ASP A 97 4.04 -4.34 -0.38
C ASP A 97 4.49 -5.09 -1.63
N GLU A 98 4.37 -6.42 -1.66
CA GLU A 98 4.67 -7.23 -2.85
C GLU A 98 3.76 -6.88 -4.03
N ILE A 99 2.48 -6.62 -3.78
CA ILE A 99 1.52 -6.21 -4.83
C ILE A 99 1.87 -4.82 -5.36
N ILE A 100 2.23 -3.87 -4.49
CA ILE A 100 2.63 -2.52 -4.90
C ILE A 100 3.89 -2.60 -5.77
N GLU A 101 4.91 -3.33 -5.35
CA GLU A 101 6.15 -3.51 -6.13
C GLU A 101 5.86 -4.09 -7.52
N PHE A 102 4.98 -5.09 -7.60
CA PHE A 102 4.55 -5.65 -8.88
C PHE A 102 3.83 -4.63 -9.78
N LEU A 103 2.96 -3.80 -9.22
CA LEU A 103 2.25 -2.75 -9.97
C LEU A 103 3.22 -1.67 -10.47
N GLU A 104 4.22 -1.29 -9.67
CA GLU A 104 5.26 -0.34 -10.06
C GLU A 104 6.13 -0.88 -11.21
N GLU A 105 6.52 -2.16 -11.16
CA GLU A 105 7.22 -2.82 -12.27
C GLU A 105 6.36 -2.83 -13.55
N MET A 106 5.07 -3.14 -13.41
CA MET A 106 4.14 -3.15 -14.55
C MET A 106 3.96 -1.77 -15.17
N ILE A 107 3.90 -0.70 -14.37
CA ILE A 107 3.90 0.68 -14.87
C ILE A 107 5.18 0.97 -15.66
N SER A 108 6.34 0.62 -15.11
CA SER A 108 7.64 0.82 -15.78
C SER A 108 7.70 0.13 -17.14
N GLU A 109 7.17 -1.09 -17.27
CA GLU A 109 7.09 -1.77 -18.57
C GLU A 109 6.09 -1.09 -19.53
N LEU A 110 4.92 -0.66 -19.03
CA LEU A 110 3.92 0.03 -19.85
C LEU A 110 4.43 1.39 -20.34
N GLU A 111 5.19 2.13 -19.54
CA GLU A 111 5.76 3.43 -19.90
C GLU A 111 6.72 3.34 -21.10
N LYS A 112 7.41 2.20 -21.28
CA LYS A 112 8.28 1.96 -22.45
C LYS A 112 7.48 1.90 -23.76
N ASP A 113 6.25 1.43 -23.68
CA ASP A 113 5.35 1.27 -24.82
C ASP A 113 4.36 2.43 -24.98
N LEU A 114 4.39 3.42 -24.09
CA LEU A 114 3.40 4.50 -24.01
C LEU A 114 3.31 5.34 -25.29
N TYR A 115 4.44 5.51 -25.99
CA TYR A 115 4.50 6.30 -27.22
C TYR A 115 4.75 5.41 -28.43
N GLU A 116 3.98 5.64 -29.49
CA GLU A 116 4.25 5.10 -30.82
C GLU A 116 4.74 6.19 -31.77
N GLU A 117 5.62 5.82 -32.68
CA GLU A 117 6.06 6.71 -33.75
C GLU A 117 5.08 6.64 -34.93
N VAL A 118 4.53 7.77 -35.33
CA VAL A 118 3.55 7.88 -36.41
C VAL A 118 4.09 8.83 -37.48
N GLU A 119 3.99 8.44 -38.75
CA GLU A 119 4.35 9.30 -39.87
C GLU A 119 3.21 10.25 -40.21
N VAL A 120 3.49 11.55 -40.18
CA VAL A 120 2.55 12.61 -40.55
C VAL A 120 2.98 13.21 -41.88
N VAL A 121 2.02 13.29 -42.80
CA VAL A 121 2.23 13.81 -44.15
C VAL A 121 1.70 15.23 -44.23
N HIS A 122 2.59 16.19 -44.45
CA HIS A 122 2.26 17.58 -44.71
C HIS A 122 2.34 17.88 -46.21
N TRP A 123 1.25 18.39 -46.77
CA TRP A 123 1.20 18.88 -48.15
C TRP A 123 1.43 20.39 -48.17
N ILE A 124 2.47 20.83 -48.87
CA ILE A 124 2.78 22.25 -49.08
C ILE A 124 2.50 22.58 -50.55
N TYR A 125 1.66 23.58 -50.79
CA TYR A 125 1.35 24.07 -52.14
C TYR A 125 2.08 25.39 -52.37
N ASP A 126 2.81 25.49 -53.49
CA ASP A 126 3.38 26.76 -53.93
C ASP A 126 2.25 27.68 -54.46
N ASP A 127 2.18 28.91 -53.93
CA ASP A 127 1.27 29.98 -54.39
C ASP A 127 1.46 30.35 -55.87
#